data_AF-D2Q959-F1
#
_entry.id   AF-D2Q959-F1
#
_cell.length_a   1.000
_cell.length_b   1.000
_cell.length_c   1.000
_cell.angle_alpha   90.00
_cell.angle_beta   90.00
_cell.angle_gamma   90.00
#
_symmetry.space_group_name_H-M   'P 1'
#
loop_
_entity.id
_entity.type
_entity.pdbx_description
1 polymer ?
#
loop_
_entity_poly.entity_id
_entity_poly.type
_entity_poly.pdbx_seq_one_letter_code
_entity_poly.pdbx_strand_id
1 'polypeptide(L)'
;MLAFMPIGFMLAWKCQSPKVTILLFLAFITICELIQSILHLGIFDVDDILLNTFGFALGFLAQNHTDSRGWSMQRQGNFVIISKR
;
A
#
# COMPACT_ATOMS: atom_id res chain seq x y z
N MET A 1 -12.96 -1.87 2.70
CA MET A 1 -12.56 -0.55 3.28
C MET A 1 -11.28 -0.09 2.59
N LEU A 2 -11.06 1.21 2.36
CA LEU A 2 -9.80 1.75 1.78
C LEU A 2 -8.62 1.73 2.79
N ALA A 3 -8.62 0.76 3.71
CA ALA A 3 -7.73 0.74 4.88
C ALA A 3 -6.25 0.67 4.50
N PHE A 4 -5.92 0.05 3.37
CA PHE A 4 -4.55 -0.12 2.88
C PHE A 4 -4.09 0.98 1.89
N MET A 5 -4.96 1.94 1.58
CA MET A 5 -4.61 3.08 0.73
C MET A 5 -3.47 3.93 1.32
N PRO A 6 -3.44 4.26 2.63
CA PRO A 6 -2.31 5.00 3.21
C PRO A 6 -0.98 4.24 3.09
N ILE A 7 -1.00 2.92 3.25
CA ILE A 7 0.19 2.06 3.15
C ILE A 7 0.69 2.04 1.70
N GLY A 8 -0.22 1.88 0.72
CA GLY A 8 0.12 1.95 -0.70
C GLY A 8 0.77 3.28 -1.10
N PHE A 9 0.25 4.38 -0.57
CA PHE A 9 0.80 5.72 -0.78
C PHE A 9 2.21 5.87 -0.20
N MET A 10 2.42 5.48 1.07
CA MET A 10 3.74 5.54 1.71
C MET A 10 4.77 4.64 1.04
N LEU A 11 4.36 3.45 0.59
CA LEU A 11 5.29 2.49 0.00
C LEU A 11 5.68 2.89 -1.43
N ALA A 12 4.78 3.52 -2.19
CA ALA A 12 5.08 4.10 -3.50
C ALA A 12 6.14 5.20 -3.42
N TRP A 13 6.12 6.00 -2.36
CA TRP A 13 7.14 7.04 -2.15
C TRP A 13 8.54 6.44 -1.95
N LYS A 14 8.62 5.26 -1.32
CA LYS A 14 9.90 4.62 -0.96
C LYS A 14 10.39 3.60 -1.99
N CYS A 15 9.50 2.95 -2.72
CA CYS A 15 9.80 1.92 -3.71
C CYS A 15 9.41 2.37 -5.13
N GLN A 16 10.39 2.36 -6.03
CA GLN A 16 10.20 2.81 -7.43
C GLN A 16 9.60 1.75 -8.36
N SER A 17 9.47 0.50 -7.92
CA SER A 17 9.08 -0.64 -8.76
C SER A 17 7.63 -1.09 -8.50
N PRO A 18 6.62 -0.51 -9.19
CA PRO A 18 5.19 -0.77 -8.94
C PRO A 18 4.82 -2.25 -8.95
N LYS A 19 5.32 -3.00 -9.94
CA LYS A 19 4.98 -4.42 -10.12
C LYS A 19 5.45 -5.27 -8.94
N VAL A 20 6.68 -5.06 -8.49
CA VAL A 20 7.27 -5.80 -7.37
C VAL A 20 6.55 -5.45 -6.07
N THR A 21 6.28 -4.17 -5.86
CA THR A 21 5.61 -3.70 -4.65
C THR A 21 4.19 -4.23 -4.53
N ILE A 22 3.40 -4.21 -5.61
CA ILE A 22 2.04 -4.76 -5.62
C ILE A 22 2.06 -6.28 -5.41
N LEU A 23 2.99 -7.01 -6.05
CA LEU A 23 3.09 -8.45 -5.89
C LEU A 23 3.46 -8.85 -4.45
N LEU A 24 4.39 -8.13 -3.83
CA LEU A 24 4.76 -8.34 -2.42
C LEU A 24 3.58 -8.07 -1.49
N PHE A 25 2.81 -7.01 -1.75
CA PHE A 25 1.63 -6.70 -0.96
C PHE A 25 0.53 -7.77 -1.12
N LEU A 26 0.30 -8.26 -2.34
CA LEU A 26 -0.64 -9.34 -2.60
C LEU A 26 -0.23 -10.64 -1.87
N ALA A 27 1.06 -10.98 -1.90
CA ALA A 27 1.57 -12.12 -1.15
C ALA A 27 1.38 -11.93 0.36
N PHE A 28 1.66 -10.73 0.87
CA PHE A 28 1.47 -10.40 2.29
C PHE A 28 0.02 -10.57 2.74
N ILE A 29 -0.95 -9.97 2.03
CA ILE A 29 -2.36 -10.06 2.44
C ILE A 29 -2.90 -11.49 2.31
N THR A 30 -2.46 -12.24 1.29
CA THR A 30 -2.83 -13.66 1.14
C THR A 30 -2.31 -14.49 2.31
N ILE A 31 -1.09 -14.22 2.79
CA ILE A 31 -0.53 -14.89 3.96
C ILE A 31 -1.30 -14.50 5.23
N CYS A 32 -1.70 -13.23 5.39
CA CYS A 32 -2.53 -12.79 6.51
C CYS A 32 -3.85 -13.55 6.56
N GLU A 33 -4.60 -13.59 5.45
CA GLU A 33 -5.87 -14.31 5.37
C GLU A 33 -5.68 -15.82 5.60
N LEU A 34 -4.60 -16.40 5.08
CA LEU A 34 -4.25 -17.80 5.33
C LEU A 34 -4.00 -18.07 6.82
N ILE A 35 -3.23 -17.20 7.50
CA ILE A 35 -2.96 -17.33 8.94
C ILE A 35 -4.25 -17.16 9.74
N GLN A 36 -5.08 -16.17 9.41
CA GLN A 36 -6.37 -15.94 10.06
C GLN A 36 -7.29 -17.17 9.93
N SER A 37 -7.27 -17.81 8.75
CA SER A 37 -8.01 -19.04 8.50
C SER A 37 -7.44 -20.25 9.27
N ILE A 38 -6.12 -20.42 9.33
CA ILE A 38 -5.47 -21.53 10.08
C ILE A 38 -5.72 -21.40 11.58
N LEU A 39 -5.66 -20.17 12.10
CA LEU A 39 -5.88 -19.90 13.52
C LEU A 39 -7.36 -19.85 13.92
N HIS A 40 -8.28 -20.09 12.98
CA HIS A 40 -9.73 -19.96 13.17
C HIS A 40 -10.16 -18.57 13.69
N LEU A 41 -9.37 -17.53 13.41
CA LEU A 41 -9.69 -16.14 13.73
C LEU A 41 -10.63 -15.52 12.67
N GLY A 42 -10.72 -16.14 11.49
CA GLY A 42 -11.58 -15.74 10.39
C GLY A 42 -11.71 -16.84 9.34
N ILE A 43 -12.52 -16.59 8.31
CA ILE A 43 -12.63 -17.43 7.11
C ILE A 43 -11.67 -16.85 6.08
N PHE A 44 -11.03 -17.69 5.26
CA PHE A 44 -10.23 -17.21 4.14
C PHE A 44 -11.12 -16.45 3.14
N ASP A 45 -11.08 -15.12 3.19
CA ASP A 45 -11.92 -14.24 2.39
C ASP A 45 -11.13 -13.65 1.20
N VAL A 46 -11.46 -14.11 0.00
CA VAL A 46 -10.84 -13.65 -1.25
C VAL A 46 -11.27 -12.23 -1.59
N ASP A 47 -12.48 -11.82 -1.21
CA ASP A 47 -12.97 -10.48 -1.46
C ASP A 47 -12.20 -9.45 -0.64
N ASP A 48 -11.79 -9.81 0.58
CA ASP A 48 -10.90 -8.98 1.41
C ASP A 48 -9.50 -8.85 0.78
N ILE A 49 -8.93 -9.93 0.22
CA ILE A 49 -7.66 -9.87 -0.52
C ILE A 49 -7.77 -8.91 -1.71
N LEU A 50 -8.83 -9.02 -2.51
CA LEU A 50 -9.07 -8.15 -3.66
C LEU A 50 -9.25 -6.69 -3.23
N LEU A 51 -10.09 -6.44 -2.23
CA LEU A 51 -10.41 -5.09 -1.78
C LEU A 51 -9.20 -4.40 -1.14
N ASN A 52 -8.39 -5.14 -0.37
CA ASN A 52 -7.16 -4.63 0.23
C ASN A 52 -6.09 -4.35 -0.83
N THR A 53 -5.95 -5.23 -1.82
CA THR A 53 -5.05 -5.03 -2.97
C THR A 53 -5.47 -3.83 -3.81
N PHE A 54 -6.78 -3.64 -4.02
CA PHE A 54 -7.31 -2.47 -4.72
C PHE A 54 -7.06 -1.18 -3.97
N GLY A 55 -7.31 -1.16 -2.64
CA GLY A 55 -7.00 -0.02 -1.79
C GLY A 55 -5.51 0.35 -1.83
N PHE A 56 -4.62 -0.64 -1.72
CA PHE A 56 -3.19 -0.46 -1.85
C PHE A 56 -2.79 0.12 -3.22
N ALA A 57 -3.31 -0.42 -4.32
CA ALA A 57 -3.05 0.06 -5.66
C ALA A 57 -3.50 1.51 -5.87
N LEU A 58 -4.67 1.88 -5.34
CA LEU A 58 -5.16 3.27 -5.38
C LEU A 58 -4.23 4.23 -4.62
N GLY A 59 -3.74 3.83 -3.44
CA GLY A 59 -2.76 4.60 -2.68
C GLY A 59 -1.46 4.80 -3.47
N PHE A 60 -0.98 3.75 -4.11
CA PHE A 60 0.22 3.79 -4.94
C PHE A 60 0.07 4.75 -6.13
N LEU A 61 -1.07 4.67 -6.83
CA LEU A 61 -1.40 5.58 -7.93
C LEU A 61 -1.52 7.03 -7.47
N ALA A 62 -2.12 7.28 -6.31
CA ALA A 62 -2.25 8.62 -5.75
C ALA A 62 -0.89 9.25 -5.45
N GLN A 63 0.08 8.49 -4.92
CA GLN A 63 1.46 8.98 -4.72
C GLN A 63 2.14 9.27 -6.06
N ASN A 64 2.09 8.36 -7.01
CA ASN A 64 2.70 8.56 -8.33
C ASN A 64 2.15 9.80 -9.05
N HIS A 65 0.84 10.03 -8.94
CA HIS A 65 0.21 11.21 -9.50
C HIS A 65 0.62 12.49 -8.76
N THR A 66 0.85 12.43 -7.45
CA THR A 66 1.37 13.53 -6.64
C THR A 66 2.81 13.87 -7.04
N ASP A 67 3.67 12.85 -7.19
CA ASP A 67 5.04 12.98 -7.69
C ASP A 67 5.09 13.57 -9.11
N SER A 68 4.18 13.14 -9.99
CA SER A 68 4.06 13.65 -11.36
C SER A 68 3.70 15.15 -11.40
N ARG A 69 3.07 15.68 -10.35
CA ARG A 69 2.75 17.11 -10.19
C ARG A 69 3.87 17.91 -9.51
N GLY A 70 5.03 17.27 -9.29
CA GLY A 70 6.20 17.87 -8.67
C GLY A 70 6.15 17.90 -7.14
N TRP A 71 5.16 17.28 -6.50
CA TRP A 71 5.11 17.19 -5.05
C TRP A 71 5.96 15.99 -4.61
N SER A 72 6.85 16.18 -3.65
CA SER A 72 7.63 15.09 -3.08
C SER A 72 7.57 15.12 -1.56
N MET A 73 7.52 13.94 -0.96
CA MET A 73 7.74 13.80 0.47
C MET A 73 9.24 13.81 0.75
N GLN A 74 9.67 14.65 1.69
CA GLN A 74 11.04 14.72 2.16
C GLN A 74 11.05 14.51 3.67
N ARG A 75 11.99 13.70 4.15
CA ARG A 75 12.18 13.49 5.58
C ARG A 75 13.20 14.51 6.09
N GLN A 76 12.77 15.41 6.97
CA GLN A 76 13.64 16.40 7.63
C GLN A 76 13.69 16.10 9.13
N GLY A 77 14.77 15.45 9.57
CA GLY A 77 14.87 14.94 10.95
C GLY A 77 13.79 13.90 11.26
N ASN A 78 13.01 14.15 12.32
CA ASN A 78 11.90 13.28 12.74
C ASN A 78 10.58 13.56 12.00
N PHE A 79 10.53 14.60 11.17
CA PHE A 79 9.31 15.00 10.45
C PHE A 79 9.35 14.57 8.99
N VAL A 80 8.19 14.22 8.43
CA VAL A 80 7.98 14.07 6.99
C VAL A 80 7.26 15.34 6.51
N ILE A 81 7.88 16.05 5.59
CA ILE A 81 7.37 17.29 5.01
C ILE A 81 6.97 16.99 3.56
N ILE A 82 5.82 17.52 3.15
CA ILE A 82 5.38 17.48 1.77
C ILE A 82 5.75 18.82 1.15
N SER A 83 6.68 18.82 0.20
CA SER A 83 7.15 20.02 -0.50
C SER A 83 6.97 19.86 -2.01
N LYS A 84 6.76 20.97 -2.71
CA LYS A 84 6.81 20.99 -4.17
C LYS A 84 8.27 21.23 -4.59
N ARG A 85 8.81 20.36 -5.46
CA ARG A 85 10.14 20.54 -6.06
C ARG A 85 10.22 21.81 -6.88
#